data_AF-A0A059F849-F1
#
_entry.id   AF-A0A059F849-F1
#
_cell.length_a   1.000
_cell.length_b   1.000
_cell.length_c   1.000
_cell.angle_alpha   90.00
_cell.angle_beta   90.00
_cell.angle_gamma   90.00
#
_symmetry.space_group_name_H-M   'P 1'
#
loop_
_entity.id
_entity.type
_entity.pdbx_description
1 polymer ?
#
loop_
_entity_poly.entity_id
_entity_poly.type
_entity_poly.pdbx_seq_one_letter_code
_entity_poly.pdbx_strand_id
1 'polypeptide(L)'
;AFIAQGLEQARYALLNVRNLTDMVRAPVTLRRGTARRARARLRMLETIVRRLVLLLALGLRLAPVRPRAATPPAPLPPGVE
;
A
#
# COMPACT_ATOMS: atom_id res chain seq x y z
N ALA A 1 -14.96 -11.69 2.46
CA ALA A 1 -13.64 -12.34 2.60
C ALA A 1 -12.54 -11.28 2.74
N PHE A 2 -12.31 -10.77 3.95
CA PHE A 2 -11.36 -9.67 4.20
C PHE A 2 -9.89 -10.04 3.87
N ILE A 3 -9.51 -11.28 4.18
CA ILE A 3 -8.15 -11.78 3.96
C ILE A 3 -7.82 -11.85 2.45
N ALA A 4 -8.74 -12.38 1.64
CA ALA A 4 -8.56 -12.45 0.18
C ALA A 4 -8.39 -11.05 -0.43
N GLN A 5 -9.21 -10.09 0.00
CA GLN A 5 -9.08 -8.70 -0.44
C GLN A 5 -7.74 -8.08 0.02
N GLY A 6 -7.30 -8.36 1.25
CA GLY A 6 -6.00 -7.90 1.76
C GLY A 6 -4.81 -8.45 0.96
N LEU A 7 -4.88 -9.73 0.58
CA LEU A 7 -3.86 -10.36 -0.28
C LEU A 7 -3.83 -9.76 -1.68
N GLU A 8 -4.99 -9.50 -2.28
CA GLU A 8 -5.05 -8.87 -3.61
C GLU A 8 -4.49 -7.43 -3.58
N GLN A 9 -4.78 -6.66 -2.53
CA GLN A 9 -4.18 -5.33 -2.34
C GLN A 9 -2.66 -5.40 -2.14
N ALA A 10 -2.16 -6.42 -1.44
CA ALA A 10 -0.72 -6.65 -1.34
C ALA A 10 -0.11 -6.97 -2.71
N ARG A 11 -0.77 -7.80 -3.53
CA ARG A 11 -0.34 -8.09 -4.90
C ARG A 11 -0.21 -6.81 -5.74
N TYR A 12 -1.24 -5.95 -5.72
CA TYR A 12 -1.20 -4.66 -6.42
C TYR A 12 -0.07 -3.75 -5.92
N ALA A 13 0.15 -3.69 -4.61
CA ALA A 13 1.22 -2.88 -4.03
C ALA A 13 2.62 -3.37 -4.47
N LEU A 14 2.84 -4.69 -4.58
CA LEU A 14 4.09 -5.26 -5.12
C LEU A 14 4.30 -4.90 -6.59
N LEU A 15 3.26 -5.01 -7.42
CA LEU A 15 3.32 -4.59 -8.83
C LEU A 15 3.65 -3.09 -8.95
N ASN A 16 3.07 -2.26 -8.10
CA ASN A 16 3.38 -0.82 -8.04
C ASN A 16 4.82 -0.54 -7.61
N VAL A 17 5.41 -1.35 -6.72
CA VAL A 17 6.84 -1.22 -6.37
C VAL A 17 7.71 -1.63 -7.55
N ARG A 18 7.41 -2.75 -8.22
CA ARG A 18 8.11 -3.22 -9.43
C ARG A 18 8.10 -2.16 -10.54
N ASN A 19 6.96 -1.49 -10.76
CA ASN A 19 6.84 -0.41 -11.72
C ASN A 19 7.61 0.84 -11.26
N LEU A 20 7.53 1.22 -9.98
CA LEU A 20 8.27 2.35 -9.41
C LEU A 20 9.79 2.19 -9.55
N THR A 21 10.30 0.97 -9.41
CA THR A 21 11.72 0.66 -9.52
C THR A 21 12.15 0.36 -10.96
N ASP A 22 11.28 0.52 -11.95
CA ASP A 22 11.52 0.14 -13.35
C ASP A 22 12.08 -1.28 -13.51
N MET A 23 11.80 -2.18 -12.57
CA MET A 23 12.39 -3.53 -12.54
C MET A 23 12.07 -4.37 -13.78
N VAL A 24 11.04 -3.97 -14.55
CA VAL A 24 10.71 -4.55 -15.87
C VAL A 24 11.85 -4.39 -16.87
N ARG A 25 12.66 -3.32 -16.77
CA ARG A 25 13.83 -3.07 -17.62
C ARG A 25 15.15 -3.55 -17.01
N ALA A 26 15.12 -4.30 -15.92
CA ALA A 26 16.30 -4.77 -15.18
C ALA A 26 17.37 -3.67 -14.95
N PRO A 27 17.02 -2.54 -14.32
CA PRO A 27 17.96 -1.46 -14.05
C PRO A 27 19.05 -1.95 -13.11
N VAL A 28 20.31 -1.86 -13.54
CA VAL A 28 21.50 -2.29 -12.79
C VAL A 28 21.64 -1.53 -11.47
N THR A 29 21.17 -0.27 -11.42
CA THR A 29 21.19 0.55 -10.21
C THR A 29 19.92 1.38 -10.06
N LEU A 30 19.45 1.51 -8.81
CA LEU A 30 18.29 2.34 -8.47
C LEU A 30 18.74 3.68 -7.90
N ARG A 31 18.08 4.77 -8.30
CA ARG A 31 18.25 6.09 -7.66
C ARG A 31 17.87 5.99 -6.17
N ARG A 32 18.67 6.62 -5.29
CA ARG A 32 18.49 6.56 -3.81
C ARG A 32 17.06 6.88 -3.36
N GLY A 33 16.43 7.91 -3.95
CA GLY A 33 15.06 8.30 -3.63
C GLY A 33 14.02 7.22 -3.97
N THR A 34 14.17 6.59 -5.13
CA THR A 34 13.32 5.48 -5.59
C THR A 34 13.50 4.26 -4.69
N ALA A 35 14.76 3.90 -4.37
CA ALA A 35 15.06 2.81 -3.45
C ALA A 35 14.46 3.02 -2.05
N ARG A 36 14.52 4.25 -1.52
CA ARG A 36 13.91 4.60 -0.23
C ARG A 36 12.39 4.42 -0.26
N ARG A 37 11.72 4.92 -1.31
CA ARG A 37 10.25 4.76 -1.47
C ARG A 37 9.85 3.30 -1.64
N ALA A 38 10.60 2.53 -2.43
CA ALA A 38 10.37 1.11 -2.61
C ALA A 38 10.49 0.34 -1.28
N ARG A 39 11.56 0.57 -0.51
CA ARG A 39 11.74 -0.04 0.82
C ARG A 39 10.61 0.32 1.78
N ALA A 40 10.16 1.58 1.81
CA ALA A 40 9.05 2.00 2.65
C ALA A 40 7.75 1.26 2.30
N ARG A 41 7.44 1.12 1.00
CA ARG A 41 6.27 0.36 0.53
C ARG A 41 6.38 -1.13 0.89
N LEU A 42 7.56 -1.74 0.73
CA LEU A 42 7.78 -3.14 1.11
C LEU A 42 7.64 -3.37 2.61
N ARG A 43 8.13 -2.46 3.46
CA ARG A 43 7.95 -2.54 4.92
C ARG A 43 6.48 -2.41 5.33
N MET A 44 5.73 -1.53 4.68
CA MET A 44 4.28 -1.45 4.88
C MET A 44 3.59 -2.76 4.51
N LEU A 45 4.00 -3.38 3.39
CA LEU A 45 3.47 -4.66 2.94
C LEU A 45 3.78 -5.80 3.90
N GLU A 46 5.02 -5.90 4.37
CA GLU A 46 5.44 -6.85 5.41
C GLU A 46 4.56 -6.71 6.67
N THR A 47 4.29 -5.48 7.10
CA THR A 47 3.46 -5.19 8.27
C THR A 47 2.02 -5.66 8.07
N ILE A 48 1.43 -5.40 6.90
CA ILE A 48 0.07 -5.84 6.55
C ILE A 48 0.00 -7.37 6.53
N VAL A 49 0.94 -8.03 5.85
CA VAL A 49 0.97 -9.50 5.76
C VAL A 49 1.14 -10.13 7.14
N ARG A 50 2.07 -9.63 7.96
CA ARG A 50 2.25 -10.12 9.34
C ARG A 50 0.97 -9.99 10.17
N ARG A 51 0.24 -8.87 10.06
CA ARG A 51 -1.05 -8.68 10.74
C ARG A 51 -2.11 -9.66 10.23
N LEU A 52 -2.20 -9.88 8.92
CA LEU A 52 -3.14 -10.85 8.35
C LEU A 52 -2.85 -12.28 8.83
N VAL A 53 -1.58 -12.69 8.89
CA VAL A 53 -1.16 -14.00 9.42
C VAL A 53 -1.54 -14.12 10.90
N LEU A 54 -1.31 -13.09 11.70
CA LEU A 54 -1.69 -13.08 13.11
C LEU A 54 -3.21 -13.22 13.28
N LEU A 55 -3.99 -12.49 12.50
CA LEU A 55 -5.45 -12.55 12.54
C LEU A 55 -5.98 -13.93 12.13
N LEU A 56 -5.37 -14.55 11.12
CA LEU A 56 -5.64 -15.93 10.71
C LEU A 56 -5.33 -16.93 11.83
N ALA A 57 -4.16 -16.81 12.46
CA ALA A 57 -3.73 -17.68 13.55
C ALA A 57 -4.66 -17.59 14.78
N LEU A 58 -5.19 -16.39 15.07
CA LEU A 58 -6.12 -16.15 16.16
C LEU A 58 -7.58 -16.51 15.81
N GLY A 59 -7.87 -16.92 14.57
CA GLY A 59 -9.24 -17.22 14.12
C GLY A 59 -10.17 -15.99 14.13
N LEU A 60 -9.61 -14.78 14.19
CA LEU A 60 -10.38 -13.55 14.35
C LEU A 60 -11.05 -13.15 13.03
N ARG A 61 -12.38 -13.11 13.05
CA ARG A 61 -13.16 -12.50 11.96
C ARG A 61 -13.28 -11.01 12.20
N LEU A 62 -12.56 -10.23 11.40
CA LEU A 62 -12.71 -8.78 11.38
C LEU A 62 -14.03 -8.38 10.73
N ALA A 63 -14.77 -7.48 11.39
CA ALA A 63 -15.88 -6.78 10.77
C ALA A 63 -15.38 -5.99 9.54
N PRO A 64 -16.19 -5.87 8.47
CA PRO A 64 -15.79 -5.15 7.27
C PRO A 64 -15.37 -3.71 7.63
N VAL A 65 -14.14 -3.36 7.26
CA VAL A 65 -13.58 -2.03 7.48
C VAL A 65 -14.34 -1.03 6.60
N ARG A 66 -15.06 -0.10 7.22
CA ARG A 66 -15.67 1.04 6.52
C ARG A 66 -14.54 1.93 5.98
N PRO A 67 -14.48 2.25 4.68
CA PRO A 67 -13.49 3.16 4.15
C PRO A 67 -13.51 4.46 4.94
N ARG A 68 -12.34 4.96 5.33
CA ARG A 68 -12.25 6.25 6.02
C ARG A 68 -12.75 7.32 5.04
N ALA A 69 -13.77 8.08 5.45
CA ALA A 69 -14.29 9.16 4.63
C ALA A 69 -13.14 10.10 4.25
N ALA A 70 -13.05 10.44 2.96
CA ALA A 70 -12.08 11.41 2.49
C ALA A 70 -12.40 12.75 3.15
N THR A 71 -11.38 13.41 3.71
CA THR A 71 -11.51 14.80 4.16
C THR A 71 -11.83 15.65 2.94
N PRO A 72 -12.93 16.42 2.94
CA PRO A 72 -13.26 17.29 1.82
C PRO A 72 -12.11 18.30 1.61
N PRO A 73 -11.79 18.64 0.35
CA PRO A 73 -10.76 19.62 0.06
C PRO A 73 -11.09 20.94 0.76
N ALA A 74 -10.07 21.58 1.35
CA ALA A 74 -10.25 22.89 1.96
C ALA A 74 -10.77 23.87 0.90
N PRO A 75 -11.74 24.75 1.26
CA PRO A 75 -12.25 25.74 0.33
C PRO A 75 -11.10 26.60 -0.20
N LEU A 76 -11.08 26.81 -1.52
CA LEU A 76 -10.06 27.65 -2.15
C LEU A 76 -10.12 29.07 -1.55
N PRO A 77 -8.96 29.73 -1.35
CA PRO A 77 -8.94 31.12 -0.94
C PRO A 77 -9.65 31.99 -1.98
N PRO A 78 -10.31 33.08 -1.58
CA PRO A 78 -11.00 33.97 -2.51
C PRO A 78 -10.02 34.55 -3.53
N GLY A 79 -10.29 34.35 -4.83
CA GLY A 79 -9.52 34.94 -5.93
C GLY A 79 -8.69 33.97 -6.79
N VAL A 80 -8.88 32.65 -6.66
CA VAL A 80 -8.32 31.65 -7.58
C VAL A 80 -9.45 30.89 -8.27
N GLU A 81 -9.64 31.18 -9.56
CA GLU A 81 -10.41 30.35 -10.51
C GLU A 81 -9.57 29.16 -11.01
#